data_AF-A0A918IGS0-F1
#
_entry.id   AF-A0A918IGS0-F1
#
_cell.length_a   1.000
_cell.length_b   1.000
_cell.length_c   1.000
_cell.angle_alpha   90.00
_cell.angle_beta   90.00
_cell.angle_gamma   90.00
#
_symmetry.space_group_name_H-M   'P 1'
#
loop_
_entity.id
_entity.type
_entity.pdbx_description
1 polymer ?
#
loop_
_entity_poly.entity_id
_entity_poly.type
_entity_poly.pdbx_seq_one_letter_code
_entity_poly.pdbx_strand_id
1 'polypeptide(L)'
;MSRNSGDLNELRDIIMQAQTRQDPYPQDPAARITVGRDGQIYRGDPTDDEPVSRVHHGTFAGARALSRRLAADQRFARTRMPVGTVYVDEPDVCGWAYSITTELAEHYTLFAFFDGREYRVKLVEPALEQLVRLGIIGAHDGHLYADGTICLSETRGAGQPTLEEAYSKSVLWALGMGFVRNGHRFPFAAEGR
;
A
#
# COMPACT_ATOMS: atom_id res chain seq x y z
N MET A 1 -11.56 8.65 44.09
CA MET A 1 -11.79 7.73 42.95
C MET A 1 -12.94 8.27 42.12
N SER A 2 -12.76 8.53 40.82
CA SER A 2 -13.90 8.80 39.93
C SER A 2 -14.06 7.61 39.00
N ARG A 3 -15.18 6.90 39.17
CA ARG A 3 -15.63 5.84 38.27
C ARG A 3 -15.82 6.46 36.89
N ASN A 4 -15.16 5.95 35.86
CA ASN A 4 -15.41 6.45 34.51
C ASN A 4 -16.67 5.77 33.97
N SER A 5 -17.84 6.19 34.44
CA SER A 5 -19.11 5.82 33.82
C SER A 5 -19.51 6.76 32.67
N GLY A 6 -18.63 7.61 32.15
CA GLY A 6 -19.04 8.46 31.04
C GLY A 6 -18.01 9.48 30.61
N ASP A 7 -17.25 9.17 29.56
CA ASP A 7 -17.45 9.82 28.27
C ASP A 7 -16.48 9.18 27.25
N LEU A 8 -17.04 8.40 26.32
CA LEU A 8 -16.28 7.78 25.23
C LEU A 8 -15.63 8.83 24.31
N ASN A 9 -16.20 10.04 24.23
CA ASN A 9 -15.64 11.14 23.45
C ASN A 9 -14.30 11.59 24.03
N GLU A 10 -14.24 11.65 25.35
CA GLU A 10 -13.11 12.16 26.11
C GLU A 10 -11.96 11.12 26.13
N LEU A 11 -12.30 9.81 26.17
CA LEU A 11 -11.34 8.71 25.90
C LEU A 11 -10.79 8.76 24.46
N ARG A 12 -11.65 9.00 23.47
CA ARG A 12 -11.26 9.17 22.07
C ARG A 12 -10.31 10.34 21.90
N ASP A 13 -10.57 11.47 22.55
CA ASP A 13 -9.72 12.67 22.42
C ASP A 13 -8.31 12.44 22.98
N ILE A 14 -8.17 11.74 24.11
CA ILE A 14 -6.87 11.37 24.68
C ILE A 14 -6.10 10.45 23.72
N ILE A 15 -6.75 9.40 23.21
CA ILE A 15 -6.13 8.49 22.24
C ILE A 15 -5.73 9.23 20.95
N MET A 16 -6.59 10.12 20.43
CA MET A 16 -6.30 10.88 19.21
C MET A 16 -5.16 11.89 19.41
N GLN A 17 -5.06 12.52 20.58
CA GLN A 17 -3.95 13.41 20.92
C GLN A 17 -2.64 12.65 21.06
N ALA A 18 -2.62 11.52 21.77
CA ALA A 18 -1.44 10.66 21.90
C ALA A 18 -0.95 10.14 20.54
N GLN A 19 -1.87 9.72 19.65
CA GLN A 19 -1.56 9.34 18.27
C GLN A 19 -0.97 10.48 17.46
N THR A 20 -1.48 11.70 17.63
CA THR A 20 -0.98 12.89 16.92
C THR A 20 0.43 13.27 17.39
N ARG A 21 0.72 13.07 18.68
CA ARG A 21 2.04 13.28 19.27
C ARG A 21 3.02 12.13 19.06
N GLN A 22 2.57 11.02 18.45
CA GLN A 22 3.33 9.77 18.31
C GLN A 22 3.89 9.25 19.64
N ASP A 23 3.13 9.43 20.72
CA ASP A 23 3.49 8.99 22.07
C ASP A 23 2.62 7.78 22.46
N PRO A 24 3.02 6.55 22.11
CA PRO A 24 2.23 5.35 22.38
C PRO A 24 2.20 4.97 23.87
N TYR A 25 3.08 5.54 24.69
CA TYR A 25 3.20 5.26 26.11
C TYR A 25 3.47 6.55 26.90
N PRO A 26 2.42 7.35 27.17
CA PRO A 26 2.59 8.61 27.87
C PRO A 26 3.33 8.44 29.20
N GLN A 27 4.40 9.22 29.37
CA GLN A 27 5.18 9.22 30.61
C GLN A 27 4.42 9.90 31.74
N ASP A 28 3.59 10.90 31.43
CA ASP A 28 2.72 11.57 32.39
C ASP A 28 1.65 10.58 32.91
N PRO A 29 1.65 10.25 34.21
CA PRO A 29 0.64 9.38 34.79
C PRO A 29 -0.79 9.86 34.56
N ALA A 30 -1.07 11.16 34.48
CA ALA A 30 -2.42 11.66 34.25
C ALA A 30 -2.93 11.40 32.82
N ALA A 31 -2.00 11.21 31.87
CA ALA A 31 -2.30 10.97 30.46
C ALA A 31 -2.44 9.48 30.12
N ARG A 32 -2.13 8.56 31.05
CA ARG A 32 -2.18 7.11 30.80
C ARG A 32 -3.61 6.58 30.78
N ILE A 33 -3.78 5.45 30.09
CA ILE A 33 -5.01 4.66 30.12
C ILE A 33 -4.62 3.26 30.57
N THR A 34 -5.33 2.73 31.55
CA THR A 34 -5.08 1.42 32.14
C THR A 34 -6.36 0.58 32.12
N VAL A 35 -6.23 -0.75 32.20
CA VAL A 35 -7.35 -1.69 32.18
C VAL A 35 -7.26 -2.62 33.39
N GLY A 36 -8.35 -2.73 34.12
CA GLY A 36 -8.50 -3.65 35.25
C GLY A 36 -8.79 -5.08 34.82
N ARG A 37 -8.75 -6.01 35.77
CA ARG A 37 -8.96 -7.45 35.52
C ARG A 37 -10.37 -7.80 35.01
N ASP A 38 -11.32 -6.91 35.23
CA ASP A 38 -12.71 -7.02 34.78
C ASP A 38 -12.94 -6.36 33.39
N GLY A 39 -11.89 -5.85 32.76
CA GLY A 39 -11.98 -5.15 31.48
C GLY A 39 -12.42 -3.68 31.58
N GLN A 40 -12.56 -3.13 32.79
CA GLN A 40 -12.84 -1.72 32.96
C GLN A 40 -11.64 -0.85 32.60
N ILE A 41 -11.90 0.28 31.96
CA ILE A 41 -10.88 1.24 31.52
C ILE A 41 -10.79 2.37 32.55
N TYR A 42 -9.57 2.63 33.03
CA TYR A 42 -9.25 3.68 33.99
C TYR A 42 -8.32 4.72 33.36
N ARG A 43 -8.40 5.95 33.88
CA ARG A 43 -7.44 7.00 33.57
C ARG A 43 -6.36 7.04 34.64
N GLY A 44 -5.14 7.18 34.14
CA GLY A 44 -3.91 7.23 34.89
C GLY A 44 -3.49 5.91 35.55
N ASP A 45 -2.44 6.00 36.35
CA ASP A 45 -2.01 4.88 37.18
C ASP A 45 -2.98 4.76 38.38
N PRO A 46 -3.47 3.56 38.69
CA PRO A 46 -4.32 3.35 39.86
C PRO A 46 -3.55 3.68 41.15
N THR A 47 -4.29 4.12 42.16
CA THR A 47 -3.76 4.44 43.49
C THR A 47 -3.72 3.24 44.43
N ASP A 48 -4.38 2.13 44.06
CA ASP A 48 -4.43 0.87 44.81
C ASP A 48 -3.45 -0.16 44.23
N ASP A 49 -3.01 -1.12 45.07
CA ASP A 49 -2.16 -2.27 44.73
C ASP A 49 -2.80 -3.27 43.73
N GLU A 50 -3.89 -2.90 43.08
CA GLU A 50 -4.55 -3.76 42.12
C GLU A 50 -3.77 -3.78 40.78
N PRO A 51 -3.37 -4.97 40.27
CA PRO A 51 -2.64 -5.06 39.03
C PRO A 51 -3.52 -4.62 37.86
N VAL A 52 -3.05 -3.59 37.16
CA VAL A 52 -3.67 -3.08 35.92
C VAL A 52 -2.74 -3.28 34.72
N SER A 53 -3.32 -3.37 33.53
CA SER A 53 -2.60 -3.40 32.26
C SER A 53 -2.55 -2.02 31.64
N ARG A 54 -1.39 -1.56 31.16
CA ARG A 54 -1.28 -0.30 30.41
C ARG A 54 -1.78 -0.46 28.98
N VAL A 55 -2.61 0.46 28.52
CA VAL A 55 -3.06 0.52 27.13
C VAL A 55 -1.98 1.21 26.29
N HIS A 56 -1.63 0.63 25.15
CA HIS A 56 -0.81 1.29 24.13
C HIS A 56 -1.68 2.31 23.37
N HIS A 57 -1.29 3.59 23.36
CA HIS A 57 -2.10 4.67 22.80
C HIS A 57 -1.85 4.93 21.32
N GLY A 58 -0.91 4.22 20.71
CA GLY A 58 -0.62 4.36 19.29
C GLY A 58 -1.79 3.93 18.40
N THR A 59 -1.66 4.25 17.12
CA THR A 59 -2.73 4.06 16.15
C THR A 59 -3.06 2.58 15.98
N PHE A 60 -4.35 2.22 16.04
CA PHE A 60 -4.81 0.95 15.48
C PHE A 60 -4.45 0.90 14.00
N ALA A 61 -4.03 -0.26 13.50
CA ALA A 61 -3.46 -0.42 12.15
C ALA A 61 -4.40 -0.11 10.96
N GLY A 62 -5.61 0.43 11.17
CA GLY A 62 -6.71 0.30 10.22
C GLY A 62 -7.10 1.48 9.32
N ALA A 63 -6.83 2.75 9.67
CA ALA A 63 -7.42 3.88 8.91
C ALA A 63 -6.46 5.03 8.61
N ARG A 64 -5.71 5.52 9.61
CA ARG A 64 -4.85 6.72 9.46
C ARG A 64 -3.66 6.48 8.52
N ALA A 65 -3.10 5.25 8.53
CA ALA A 65 -2.04 4.86 7.62
C ALA A 65 -2.54 4.76 6.17
N LEU A 66 -3.76 4.23 5.97
CA LEU A 66 -4.44 4.16 4.68
C LEU A 66 -4.71 5.56 4.12
N SER A 67 -5.24 6.48 4.94
CA SER A 67 -5.54 7.86 4.54
C SER A 67 -4.27 8.68 4.21
N ARG A 68 -3.18 8.49 4.97
CA ARG A 68 -1.91 9.20 4.69
C ARG A 68 -1.27 8.70 3.39
N ARG A 69 -1.27 7.38 3.15
CA ARG A 69 -0.80 6.78 1.91
C ARG A 69 -1.58 7.33 0.72
N LEU A 70 -2.91 7.24 0.77
CA LEU A 70 -3.78 7.71 -0.32
C LEU A 70 -3.60 9.20 -0.63
N ALA A 71 -3.43 10.05 0.39
CA ALA A 71 -3.17 11.47 0.16
C ALA A 71 -1.81 11.73 -0.52
N ALA A 72 -0.77 10.98 -0.16
CA ALA A 72 0.52 11.05 -0.84
C ALA A 72 0.43 10.55 -2.28
N ASP A 73 -0.27 9.43 -2.50
CA ASP A 73 -0.50 8.84 -3.82
C ASP A 73 -1.29 9.78 -4.73
N GLN A 74 -2.35 10.41 -4.22
CA GLN A 74 -3.12 11.41 -4.97
C GLN A 74 -2.27 12.60 -5.41
N ARG A 75 -1.38 13.07 -4.53
CA ARG A 75 -0.43 14.14 -4.87
C ARG A 75 0.55 13.68 -5.94
N PHE A 76 1.10 12.47 -5.81
CA PHE A 76 2.02 11.91 -6.79
C PHE A 76 1.34 11.73 -8.15
N ALA A 77 0.21 11.03 -8.21
CA ALA A 77 -0.53 10.77 -9.45
C ALA A 77 -0.85 12.06 -10.20
N ARG A 78 -1.35 13.09 -9.50
CA ARG A 78 -1.67 14.39 -10.10
C ARG A 78 -0.46 15.12 -10.68
N THR A 79 0.75 14.89 -10.16
CA THR A 79 1.93 15.70 -10.50
C THR A 79 2.99 14.97 -11.31
N ARG A 80 2.97 13.63 -11.33
CA ARG A 80 4.05 12.79 -11.88
C ARG A 80 3.58 11.66 -12.80
N MET A 81 2.30 11.26 -12.73
CA MET A 81 1.75 10.23 -13.61
C MET A 81 1.15 10.83 -14.89
N PRO A 82 0.88 10.02 -15.93
CA PRO A 82 0.35 10.51 -17.19
C PRO A 82 -1.00 11.22 -17.03
N VAL A 83 -1.25 12.19 -17.90
CA VAL A 83 -2.56 12.85 -18.00
C VAL A 83 -3.63 11.78 -18.27
N GLY A 84 -4.74 11.86 -17.54
CA GLY A 84 -5.81 10.86 -17.62
C GLY A 84 -5.65 9.69 -16.65
N THR A 85 -4.64 9.70 -15.78
CA THR A 85 -4.57 8.77 -14.64
C THR A 85 -5.79 8.99 -13.73
N VAL A 86 -6.53 7.93 -13.43
CA VAL A 86 -7.73 7.96 -12.59
C VAL A 86 -7.60 7.01 -11.41
N TYR A 87 -8.15 7.42 -10.27
CA TYR A 87 -8.34 6.52 -9.13
C TYR A 87 -9.70 5.82 -9.26
N VAL A 88 -9.68 4.49 -9.23
CA VAL A 88 -10.87 3.63 -9.20
C VAL A 88 -11.08 3.22 -7.75
N ASP A 89 -12.29 3.45 -7.24
CA ASP A 89 -12.68 3.16 -5.85
C ASP A 89 -13.97 2.35 -5.84
N GLU A 90 -13.88 1.11 -6.31
CA GLU A 90 -14.99 0.15 -6.34
C GLU A 90 -14.79 -0.91 -5.25
N PRO A 91 -15.85 -1.53 -4.70
CA PRO A 91 -15.79 -2.45 -3.57
C PRO A 91 -14.77 -3.59 -3.69
N ASP A 92 -14.56 -4.10 -4.91
CA ASP A 92 -13.67 -5.22 -5.20
C ASP A 92 -12.41 -4.81 -6.00
N VAL A 93 -12.35 -3.55 -6.44
CA VAL A 93 -11.28 -3.03 -7.31
C VAL A 93 -10.96 -1.60 -6.91
N CYS A 94 -9.85 -1.44 -6.19
CA CYS A 94 -9.40 -0.14 -5.70
C CYS A 94 -7.94 0.11 -6.11
N GLY A 95 -7.67 1.22 -6.81
CA GLY A 95 -6.34 1.49 -7.36
C GLY A 95 -6.29 2.58 -8.43
N TRP A 96 -5.17 2.67 -9.13
CA TRP A 96 -4.87 3.71 -10.12
C TRP A 96 -4.83 3.10 -11.52
N ALA A 97 -5.73 3.54 -12.39
CA ALA A 97 -5.70 3.20 -13.82
C ALA A 97 -4.97 4.30 -14.60
N TYR A 98 -4.04 3.91 -15.47
CA TYR A 98 -3.25 4.84 -16.27
C TYR A 98 -2.79 4.18 -17.57
N SER A 99 -2.48 5.00 -18.57
CA SER A 99 -1.97 4.54 -19.86
C SER A 99 -0.59 5.10 -20.14
N ILE A 100 0.26 4.28 -20.75
CA ILE A 100 1.62 4.62 -21.17
C ILE A 100 1.71 4.43 -22.68
N THR A 101 2.33 5.39 -23.34
CA THR A 101 2.80 5.24 -24.71
C THR A 101 4.32 5.20 -24.69
N THR A 102 4.92 4.13 -25.20
CA THR A 102 6.38 3.99 -25.27
C THR A 102 6.95 4.74 -26.47
N GLU A 103 8.28 4.91 -26.50
CA GLU A 103 8.98 5.50 -27.65
C GLU A 103 8.82 4.69 -28.94
N LEU A 104 8.46 3.41 -28.83
CA LEU A 104 8.15 2.51 -29.95
C LEU A 104 6.68 2.65 -30.41
N ALA A 105 5.97 3.69 -29.95
CA ALA A 105 4.55 3.94 -30.20
C ALA A 105 3.63 2.78 -29.76
N GLU A 106 4.05 2.00 -28.78
CA GLU A 106 3.21 0.96 -28.18
C GLU A 106 2.39 1.55 -27.04
N HIS A 107 1.13 1.13 -26.96
CA HIS A 107 0.20 1.59 -25.96
C HIS A 107 -0.10 0.49 -24.95
N TYR A 108 -0.03 0.84 -23.66
CA TYR A 108 -0.33 -0.04 -22.56
C TYR A 108 -1.27 0.65 -21.58
N THR A 109 -2.34 -0.01 -21.17
CA THR A 109 -3.17 0.40 -20.04
C THR A 109 -2.88 -0.50 -18.86
N LEU A 110 -2.63 0.13 -17.71
CA LEU A 110 -2.12 -0.50 -16.50
C LEU A 110 -2.98 -0.13 -15.30
N PHE A 111 -2.99 -1.00 -14.30
CA PHE A 111 -3.70 -0.79 -13.05
C PHE A 111 -2.79 -1.06 -11.86
N ALA A 112 -2.43 -0.01 -11.10
CA ALA A 112 -1.64 -0.11 -9.88
C ALA A 112 -2.55 -0.17 -8.64
N PHE A 113 -2.42 -1.21 -7.84
CA PHE A 113 -3.24 -1.39 -6.62
C PHE A 113 -2.36 -1.77 -5.44
N PHE A 114 -2.77 -1.34 -4.25
CA PHE A 114 -2.09 -1.69 -3.01
C PHE A 114 -2.76 -2.93 -2.40
N ASP A 115 -2.02 -4.02 -2.26
CA ASP A 115 -2.57 -5.31 -1.80
C ASP A 115 -2.70 -5.43 -0.27
N GLY A 116 -2.45 -4.34 0.46
CA GLY A 116 -2.38 -4.30 1.91
C GLY A 116 -0.94 -4.26 2.44
N ARG A 117 0.05 -4.61 1.60
CA ARG A 117 1.48 -4.59 1.95
C ARG A 117 2.29 -3.76 0.95
N GLU A 118 2.03 -3.92 -0.33
CA GLU A 118 2.82 -3.36 -1.42
C GLU A 118 1.94 -3.03 -2.64
N TYR A 119 2.47 -2.17 -3.50
CA TYR A 119 1.90 -1.85 -4.79
C TYR A 119 2.23 -2.93 -5.82
N ARG A 120 1.18 -3.49 -6.41
CA ARG A 120 1.25 -4.37 -7.58
C ARG A 120 0.72 -3.63 -8.79
N VAL A 121 1.16 -4.04 -9.98
CA VAL A 121 0.66 -3.51 -11.25
C VAL A 121 0.16 -4.65 -12.11
N LYS A 122 -1.07 -4.52 -12.62
CA LYS A 122 -1.64 -5.39 -13.64
C LYS A 122 -1.62 -4.71 -15.00
N LEU A 123 -1.31 -5.48 -16.02
CA LEU A 123 -1.58 -5.15 -17.40
C LEU A 123 -3.08 -5.34 -17.66
N VAL A 124 -3.73 -4.29 -18.15
CA VAL A 124 -5.14 -4.30 -18.56
C VAL A 124 -5.23 -4.49 -20.07
N GLU A 125 -4.46 -3.68 -20.81
CA GLU A 125 -4.36 -3.79 -22.27
C GLU A 125 -2.92 -3.53 -22.72
N PRO A 126 -2.43 -4.22 -23.77
CA PRO A 126 -3.08 -5.34 -24.47
C PRO A 126 -3.04 -6.64 -23.64
N ALA A 127 -3.88 -7.62 -23.99
CA ALA A 127 -4.04 -8.90 -23.27
C ALA A 127 -2.84 -9.88 -23.45
N LEU A 128 -1.63 -9.44 -23.12
CA LEU A 128 -0.39 -10.22 -23.31
C LEU A 128 -0.27 -11.42 -22.37
N GLU A 129 -1.03 -11.44 -21.27
CA GLU A 129 -1.08 -12.57 -20.36
C GLU A 129 -1.56 -13.85 -21.05
N GLN A 130 -2.34 -13.74 -22.14
CA GLN A 130 -2.72 -14.88 -22.97
C GLN A 130 -1.51 -15.50 -23.69
N LEU A 131 -0.58 -14.68 -24.16
CA LEU A 131 0.66 -15.16 -24.79
C LEU A 131 1.56 -15.87 -23.78
N VAL A 132 1.56 -15.40 -22.52
CA VAL A 132 2.24 -16.07 -21.41
C VAL A 132 1.60 -17.43 -21.11
N ARG A 133 0.26 -17.50 -21.05
CA ARG A 133 -0.48 -18.77 -20.83
C ARG A 133 -0.22 -19.80 -21.92
N LEU A 134 -0.08 -19.34 -23.17
CA LEU A 134 0.23 -20.20 -24.32
C LEU A 134 1.71 -20.58 -24.42
N GLY A 135 2.57 -20.06 -23.52
CA GLY A 135 4.01 -20.31 -23.54
C GLY A 135 4.75 -19.63 -24.70
N ILE A 136 4.11 -18.67 -25.37
CA ILE A 136 4.72 -17.90 -26.47
C ILE A 136 5.72 -16.90 -25.90
N ILE A 137 5.39 -16.28 -24.76
CA ILE A 137 6.29 -15.43 -23.98
C ILE A 137 6.56 -16.15 -22.66
N GLY A 138 7.83 -16.44 -22.37
CA GLY A 138 8.19 -16.95 -21.05
C GLY A 138 7.85 -15.93 -19.96
N ALA A 139 7.21 -16.36 -18.87
CA ALA A 139 6.79 -15.44 -17.81
C ALA A 139 7.95 -14.66 -17.18
N HIS A 140 9.13 -15.29 -17.12
CA HIS A 140 10.36 -14.63 -16.67
C HIS A 140 10.97 -13.75 -17.77
N ASP A 141 10.92 -14.19 -19.04
CA ASP A 141 11.41 -13.40 -20.17
C ASP A 141 10.62 -12.10 -20.34
N GLY A 142 9.30 -12.14 -20.14
CA GLY A 142 8.42 -10.98 -20.24
C GLY A 142 8.19 -10.22 -18.93
N HIS A 143 8.69 -10.73 -17.81
CA HIS A 143 8.35 -10.23 -16.47
C HIS A 143 6.83 -10.02 -16.27
N LEU A 144 6.02 -10.89 -16.86
CA LEU A 144 4.56 -10.83 -16.87
C LEU A 144 4.01 -12.20 -16.47
N TYR A 145 3.20 -12.23 -15.41
CA TYR A 145 2.54 -13.46 -14.97
C TYR A 145 1.29 -13.74 -15.81
N ALA A 146 0.85 -15.00 -15.80
CA ALA A 146 -0.33 -15.47 -16.53
C ALA A 146 -1.66 -14.83 -16.07
N ASP A 147 -1.68 -14.10 -14.94
CA ASP A 147 -2.83 -13.35 -14.44
C ASP A 147 -2.76 -11.85 -14.77
N GLY A 148 -1.81 -11.46 -15.63
CA GLY A 148 -1.56 -10.07 -16.04
C GLY A 148 -0.75 -9.26 -15.04
N THR A 149 -0.36 -9.82 -13.90
CA THR A 149 0.46 -9.10 -12.92
C THR A 149 1.90 -8.97 -13.41
N ILE A 150 2.45 -7.76 -13.36
CA ILE A 150 3.84 -7.48 -13.72
C ILE A 150 4.76 -7.84 -12.55
N CYS A 151 5.89 -8.48 -12.85
CA CYS A 151 6.95 -8.74 -11.89
C CYS A 151 7.80 -7.48 -11.68
N LEU A 152 7.55 -6.74 -10.60
CA LEU A 152 8.19 -5.44 -10.36
C LEU A 152 9.49 -5.54 -9.55
N SER A 153 9.77 -6.67 -8.90
CA SER A 153 10.94 -6.86 -8.04
C SER A 153 11.65 -8.19 -8.31
N GLU A 154 12.85 -8.36 -7.76
CA GLU A 154 13.61 -9.61 -7.81
C GLU A 154 12.97 -10.73 -6.99
N THR A 155 12.17 -10.36 -5.98
CA THR A 155 11.42 -11.34 -5.19
C THR A 155 10.14 -11.70 -5.93
N ARG A 156 9.99 -12.99 -6.25
CA ARG A 156 8.83 -13.47 -7.02
C ARG A 156 7.52 -13.09 -6.34
N GLY A 157 6.63 -12.47 -7.10
CA GLY A 157 5.30 -12.06 -6.65
C GLY A 157 5.28 -10.85 -5.70
N ALA A 158 6.44 -10.22 -5.43
CA ALA A 158 6.52 -9.00 -4.66
C ALA A 158 6.40 -7.76 -5.56
N GLY A 159 5.77 -6.74 -4.98
CA GLY A 159 5.46 -5.45 -5.57
C GLY A 159 6.51 -4.39 -5.22
N GLN A 160 6.06 -3.14 -5.12
CA GLN A 160 6.87 -1.99 -4.75
C GLN A 160 6.26 -1.29 -3.52
N PRO A 161 7.05 -0.67 -2.63
CA PRO A 161 6.52 -0.06 -1.41
C PRO A 161 5.69 1.20 -1.66
N THR A 162 5.90 1.89 -2.79
CA THR A 162 5.23 3.15 -3.12
C THR A 162 4.60 3.13 -4.51
N LEU A 163 3.58 3.97 -4.74
CA LEU A 163 2.99 4.15 -6.06
C LEU A 163 4.01 4.67 -7.07
N GLU A 164 4.94 5.52 -6.63
CA GLU A 164 6.02 6.06 -7.45
C GLU A 164 6.94 4.97 -8.00
N GLU A 165 7.40 4.07 -7.13
CA GLU A 165 8.25 2.96 -7.52
C GLU A 165 7.51 1.96 -8.41
N ALA A 166 6.24 1.66 -8.09
CA ALA A 166 5.41 0.80 -8.93
C ALA A 166 5.18 1.39 -10.33
N TYR A 167 4.82 2.68 -10.40
CA TYR A 167 4.61 3.39 -11.65
C TYR A 167 5.89 3.44 -12.49
N SER A 168 6.99 3.95 -11.93
CA SER A 168 8.26 4.08 -12.67
C SER A 168 8.80 2.74 -13.17
N LYS A 169 8.68 1.67 -12.38
CA LYS A 169 9.08 0.33 -12.81
C LYS A 169 8.15 -0.22 -13.89
N SER A 170 6.87 0.09 -13.85
CA SER A 170 5.91 -0.32 -14.88
C SER A 170 6.15 0.38 -16.23
N VAL A 171 6.59 1.65 -16.22
CA VAL A 171 7.05 2.38 -17.41
C VAL A 171 8.26 1.71 -18.04
N LEU A 172 9.25 1.34 -17.23
CA LEU A 172 10.43 0.61 -17.70
C LEU A 172 10.04 -0.77 -18.26
N TRP A 173 9.09 -1.45 -17.61
CA TRP A 173 8.55 -2.72 -18.10
C TRP A 173 7.88 -2.57 -19.47
N ALA A 174 7.06 -1.54 -19.68
CA ALA A 174 6.36 -1.32 -20.95
C ALA A 174 7.36 -1.17 -22.11
N LEU A 175 8.45 -0.43 -21.90
CA LEU A 175 9.53 -0.32 -22.88
C LEU A 175 10.21 -1.67 -23.13
N GLY A 176 10.54 -2.42 -22.07
CA GLY A 176 11.20 -3.72 -22.19
C GLY A 176 10.33 -4.78 -22.87
N MET A 177 9.02 -4.75 -22.62
CA MET A 177 8.05 -5.63 -23.27
C MET A 177 8.01 -5.40 -24.79
N GLY A 178 8.20 -4.17 -25.25
CA GLY A 178 8.35 -3.88 -26.68
C GLY A 178 9.48 -4.66 -27.35
N PHE A 179 10.62 -4.82 -26.67
CA PHE A 179 11.73 -5.65 -27.18
C PHE A 179 11.34 -7.12 -27.25
N VAL A 180 10.70 -7.65 -26.19
CA VAL A 180 10.24 -9.04 -26.13
C VAL A 180 9.24 -9.35 -27.25
N ARG A 181 8.28 -8.46 -27.49
CA ARG A 181 7.30 -8.61 -28.58
C ARG A 181 7.93 -8.58 -29.97
N ASN A 182 9.09 -7.94 -30.11
CA ASN A 182 9.88 -7.94 -31.34
C ASN A 182 10.90 -9.10 -31.41
N GLY A 183 10.81 -10.10 -30.52
CA GLY A 183 11.65 -11.29 -30.53
C GLY A 183 13.04 -11.11 -29.90
N HIS A 184 13.27 -9.99 -29.20
CA HIS A 184 14.49 -9.75 -28.45
C HIS A 184 14.33 -10.15 -26.97
N ARG A 185 15.45 -10.26 -26.25
CA ARG A 185 15.41 -10.46 -24.79
C ARG A 185 15.00 -9.16 -24.09
N PHE A 186 14.41 -9.29 -22.91
CA PHE A 186 14.07 -8.15 -22.06
C PHE A 186 15.35 -7.43 -21.61
N PRO A 187 15.54 -6.15 -21.96
CA PRO A 187 16.84 -5.49 -21.86
C PRO A 187 17.22 -5.06 -20.44
N PHE A 188 16.27 -5.08 -19.49
CA PHE A 188 16.45 -4.59 -18.13
C PHE A 188 16.43 -5.70 -17.06
N ALA A 189 16.51 -6.97 -17.49
CA ALA A 189 16.60 -8.12 -16.60
C ALA A 189 18.05 -8.32 -16.16
N ALA A 190 18.26 -8.79 -14.93
CA ALA A 190 19.59 -9.04 -14.38
C ALA A 190 20.29 -10.29 -14.96
N GLU A 191 19.68 -11.01 -15.89
CA GLU A 191 20.25 -12.26 -16.41
C GLU A 191 21.32 -12.05 -17.49
N GLY A 192 22.58 -12.12 -17.03
CA GLY A 192 23.62 -12.94 -17.64
C GLY A 192 24.45 -12.29 -18.75
N ARG A 193 25.55 -11.64 -18.36
CA ARG A 193 26.79 -11.78 -19.15
C ARG A 193 27.24 -13.23 -19.16
#